data_AF-A0A4R3M7Z2-F1
#
_entry.id   AF-A0A4R3M7Z2-F1
#
_cell.length_a   1.000
_cell.length_b   1.000
_cell.length_c   1.000
_cell.angle_alpha   90.00
_cell.angle_beta   90.00
_cell.angle_gamma   90.00
#
_symmetry.space_group_name_H-M   'P 1'
#
loop_
_entity.id
_entity.type
_entity.pdbx_description
1 polymer ?
#
loop_
_entity_poly.entity_id
_entity_poly.type
_entity_poly.pdbx_seq_one_letter_code
_entity_poly.pdbx_strand_id
1 'polypeptide(L)'
;MFLTNNTALAALTIAALYKSRWQVELFFKWIKQHLRIKEFIGTSENAVKTQIWCTVATFLMIAIIKKERQIDASFYEILQILSVSLFEKTQLSCAFTGNGLSQNPTDLPNQLNLFDF
;
A
#
# COMPACT_ATOMS: atom_id res chain seq x y z
N MET A 1 -12.70 10.80 29.66
CA MET A 1 -11.85 11.76 30.39
C MET A 1 -10.45 11.71 29.77
N PHE A 2 -9.90 12.84 29.30
CA PHE A 2 -8.55 12.91 28.71
C PHE A 2 -7.61 13.60 29.68
N LEU A 3 -6.44 13.02 29.94
CA LEU A 3 -5.36 13.65 30.70
C LEU A 3 -4.23 14.04 29.74
N THR A 4 -3.70 15.24 29.91
CA THR A 4 -2.55 15.75 29.16
C THR A 4 -1.70 16.64 30.05
N ASN A 5 -0.38 16.63 29.82
CA ASN A 5 0.56 17.57 30.42
C ASN A 5 0.71 18.87 29.59
N ASN A 6 0.13 18.89 28.39
CA ASN A 6 0.19 20.04 27.49
C ASN A 6 -0.99 20.98 27.75
N THR A 7 -0.70 22.13 28.34
CA THR A 7 -1.69 23.18 28.67
C THR A 7 -1.81 24.27 27.59
N ALA A 8 -0.94 24.27 26.59
CA ALA A 8 -0.92 25.26 25.52
C ALA A 8 -1.96 24.97 24.42
N LEU A 9 -2.31 23.70 24.23
CA LEU A 9 -3.26 23.28 23.21
C LEU A 9 -4.71 23.34 23.71
N ALA A 10 -5.62 23.77 22.84
CA ALA A 10 -7.04 23.72 23.13
C ALA A 10 -7.52 22.28 23.39
N ALA A 11 -8.51 22.13 24.29
CA ALA A 11 -9.06 20.83 24.67
C ALA A 11 -9.56 20.01 23.45
N LEU A 12 -10.13 20.68 22.45
CA LEU A 12 -10.59 20.05 21.21
C LEU A 12 -9.43 19.45 20.41
N THR A 13 -8.30 20.15 20.33
CA THR A 13 -7.07 19.65 19.68
C THR A 13 -6.52 18.43 20.42
N ILE A 14 -6.51 18.45 21.76
CA ILE A 14 -6.09 17.32 22.57
C ILE A 14 -6.98 16.10 22.33
N ALA A 15 -8.31 16.29 22.28
CA ALA A 15 -9.24 15.22 21.96
C ALA A 15 -9.02 14.67 20.55
N ALA A 16 -8.75 15.53 19.56
CA ALA A 16 -8.43 15.12 18.20
C ALA A 16 -7.11 14.33 18.11
N LEU A 17 -6.07 14.74 18.84
CA LEU A 17 -4.81 14.00 18.94
C LEU A 17 -5.01 12.61 19.59
N TYR A 18 -5.82 12.55 20.65
CA TYR A 18 -6.19 11.27 21.26
C TYR A 18 -6.99 10.38 20.29
N LYS A 19 -7.84 10.95 19.45
CA LYS A 19 -8.54 10.21 18.38
C LYS A 19 -7.56 9.67 17.35
N SER A 20 -6.52 10.43 16.99
CA SER A 20 -5.46 9.96 16.08
C SER A 20 -4.67 8.77 16.62
N ARG A 21 -4.70 8.49 17.93
CA ARG A 21 -4.08 7.29 18.51
C ARG A 21 -4.64 5.99 17.90
N TRP A 22 -5.90 5.97 17.49
CA TRP A 22 -6.51 4.83 16.80
C TRP A 22 -5.84 4.50 15.46
N GLN A 23 -5.23 5.49 14.79
CA GLN A 23 -4.50 5.25 13.55
C GLN A 23 -3.27 4.36 13.78
N VAL A 24 -2.66 4.44 14.97
CA VAL A 24 -1.55 3.56 15.35
C VAL A 24 -2.03 2.12 15.53
N GLU A 25 -3.21 1.92 16.13
CA GLU A 25 -3.81 0.59 16.28
C GLU A 25 -4.21 -0.01 14.92
N LEU A 26 -4.79 0.81 14.03
CA LEU A 26 -5.10 0.42 12.65
C LEU A 26 -3.82 0.05 11.87
N PHE A 27 -2.73 0.80 12.05
CA PHE A 27 -1.41 0.47 11.50
C PHE A 27 -0.91 -0.89 11.98
N PHE A 28 -0.92 -1.15 13.28
CA PHE A 28 -0.48 -2.44 13.81
C PHE A 28 -1.42 -3.59 13.43
N LYS A 29 -2.73 -3.33 13.32
CA LYS A 29 -3.70 -4.30 12.81
C LYS A 29 -3.39 -4.66 11.37
N TRP A 30 -3.15 -3.67 10.52
CA TRP A 30 -2.78 -3.87 9.12
C TRP A 30 -1.48 -4.66 9.00
N ILE A 31 -0.44 -4.27 9.76
CA ILE A 31 0.84 -4.98 9.83
C ILE A 31 0.59 -6.44 10.16
N LYS A 32 -0.09 -6.76 11.27
CA LYS A 32 -0.32 -8.17 11.65
C LYS A 32 -1.15 -8.94 10.61
N GLN A 33 -2.07 -8.29 9.91
CA GLN A 33 -2.88 -8.93 8.87
C GLN A 33 -2.07 -9.24 7.60
N HIS A 34 -1.16 -8.35 7.21
CA HIS A 34 -0.38 -8.46 5.96
C HIS A 34 1.00 -9.10 6.18
N LEU A 35 1.54 -9.08 7.40
CA LEU A 35 2.59 -9.98 7.92
C LEU A 35 1.98 -11.34 8.31
N ARG A 36 1.14 -11.93 7.47
CA ARG A 36 1.05 -13.39 7.51
C ARG A 36 2.39 -13.91 7.01
N ILE A 37 3.33 -14.08 7.94
CA ILE A 37 4.56 -14.84 7.75
C ILE A 37 4.08 -16.24 7.34
N LYS A 38 3.94 -16.46 6.03
CA LYS A 38 3.58 -17.78 5.49
C LYS A 38 4.66 -18.77 5.91
N GLU A 39 5.92 -18.33 5.84
CA GLU A 39 7.09 -19.05 6.31
C GLU A 39 8.13 -18.04 6.81
N PHE A 40 8.84 -18.39 7.87
CA PHE A 40 9.98 -17.60 8.33
C PHE A 40 11.13 -17.79 7.34
N ILE A 41 11.71 -16.69 6.86
CA ILE A 41 12.88 -16.74 5.97
C ILE A 41 14.09 -17.35 6.72
N GLY A 42 14.10 -17.28 8.05
CA GLY A 42 15.02 -17.99 8.92
C GLY A 42 14.52 -18.02 10.36
N THR A 43 15.00 -18.98 11.14
CA THR A 43 14.59 -19.19 12.54
C THR A 43 15.43 -18.42 13.56
N SER A 44 16.50 -17.75 13.13
CA SER A 44 17.34 -16.94 14.02
C SER A 44 16.64 -15.65 14.41
N GLU A 45 16.91 -15.15 15.62
CA GLU A 45 16.35 -13.89 16.12
C GLU A 45 16.61 -12.72 15.16
N ASN A 46 17.82 -12.66 14.58
CA ASN A 46 18.20 -11.62 13.62
C ASN A 46 17.42 -11.73 12.30
N ALA A 47 17.15 -12.95 11.83
CA ALA A 47 16.34 -13.15 10.63
C ALA A 47 14.90 -12.65 10.85
N VAL A 48 14.31 -12.98 11.99
CA VAL A 48 12.96 -12.52 12.36
C VAL A 48 12.92 -10.99 12.51
N LYS A 49 13.89 -10.38 13.20
CA LYS A 49 13.99 -8.92 13.33
C LYS A 49 14.09 -8.25 11.96
N THR A 50 14.92 -8.78 11.07
CA THR A 50 15.10 -8.25 9.72
C THR A 50 13.79 -8.31 8.92
N GLN A 51 13.06 -9.43 8.99
CA GLN A 51 11.78 -9.59 8.31
C GLN A 51 10.73 -8.57 8.79
N ILE A 52 10.70 -8.28 10.09
CA ILE A 52 9.83 -7.24 10.67
C ILE A 52 10.23 -5.86 10.13
N TRP A 53 11.51 -5.51 10.17
CA TRP A 53 12.00 -4.22 9.66
C TRP A 53 11.72 -4.03 8.18
N CYS A 54 11.96 -5.05 7.35
CA CYS A 54 11.62 -5.02 5.93
C CYS A 54 10.12 -4.78 5.71
N THR A 55 9.25 -5.41 6.50
CA THR A 55 7.81 -5.20 6.33
C THR A 55 7.38 -3.78 6.71
N VAL A 56 7.94 -3.24 7.80
CA VAL A 56 7.67 -1.84 8.19
C VAL A 56 8.13 -0.88 7.10
N ALA A 57 9.30 -1.12 6.49
CA ALA A 57 9.81 -0.33 5.38
C ALA A 57 8.89 -0.40 4.14
N THR A 58 8.43 -1.60 3.76
CA THR A 58 7.47 -1.77 2.65
C THR A 58 6.16 -1.03 2.90
N PHE A 59 5.62 -1.10 4.13
CA PHE A 59 4.42 -0.34 4.47
C PHE A 59 4.64 1.17 4.31
N LEU A 60 5.76 1.69 4.83
CA LEU A 60 6.09 3.11 4.72
C LEU A 60 6.19 3.53 3.25
N MET A 61 6.81 2.70 2.41
CA MET A 61 6.92 2.96 0.97
C MET A 61 5.54 3.05 0.31
N ILE A 62 4.63 2.11 0.60
CA ILE A 62 3.25 2.13 0.09
C ILE A 62 2.49 3.37 0.60
N ALA A 63 2.66 3.73 1.87
CA ALA A 63 2.01 4.90 2.45
C ALA A 63 2.48 6.21 1.80
N ILE A 64 3.78 6.33 1.50
CA ILE A 64 4.34 7.46 0.76
C ILE A 64 3.77 7.51 -0.66
N ILE A 65 3.77 6.39 -1.39
CA ILE A 65 3.22 6.31 -2.75
C ILE A 65 1.76 6.75 -2.77
N LYS A 66 0.95 6.22 -1.85
CA LYS A 66 -0.47 6.57 -1.72
C LYS A 66 -0.66 8.07 -1.45
N LYS A 67 0.16 8.64 -0.57
CA LYS A 67 0.11 10.07 -0.21
C LYS A 67 0.53 10.96 -1.39
N GLU A 68 1.61 10.63 -2.09
CA GLU A 68 2.14 11.44 -3.19
C GLU A 68 1.27 11.39 -4.45
N ARG A 69 0.69 10.22 -4.74
CA ARG A 69 -0.08 9.98 -5.97
C ARG A 69 -1.59 10.15 -5.81
N GLN A 70 -2.07 10.49 -4.61
CA GLN A 70 -3.50 10.63 -4.28
C GLN A 70 -4.35 9.46 -4.81
N ILE A 71 -3.85 8.23 -4.66
CA ILE A 71 -4.51 7.06 -5.24
C ILE A 71 -5.67 6.68 -4.31
N ASP A 72 -6.88 6.65 -4.86
CA ASP A 72 -8.11 6.18 -4.18
C ASP A 72 -8.19 4.66 -4.02
N ALA A 73 -7.07 3.96 -4.15
CA ALA A 73 -6.96 2.52 -3.93
C ALA A 73 -6.65 2.21 -2.46
N SER A 74 -7.14 1.08 -1.99
CA SER A 74 -6.79 0.51 -0.69
C SER A 74 -5.30 0.12 -0.65
N PHE A 75 -4.75 0.04 0.56
CA PHE A 75 -3.36 -0.44 0.76
C PHE A 75 -3.15 -1.84 0.17
N TYR A 76 -4.18 -2.69 0.20
CA TYR A 76 -4.11 -4.05 -0.33
C TYR A 76 -4.01 -4.08 -1.86
N GLU A 77 -4.80 -3.26 -2.56
CA GLU A 77 -4.75 -3.17 -4.03
C GLU A 77 -3.39 -2.66 -4.51
N ILE A 78 -2.85 -1.63 -3.84
CA ILE A 78 -1.51 -1.12 -4.14
C ILE A 78 -0.45 -2.21 -3.93
N LEU A 79 -0.55 -2.97 -2.84
CA LEU A 79 0.36 -4.08 -2.56
C LEU A 79 0.25 -5.20 -3.60
N GLN A 80 -0.96 -5.54 -4.07
CA GLN A 80 -1.16 -6.55 -5.11
C GLN A 80 -0.54 -6.11 -6.44
N ILE A 81 -0.84 -4.88 -6.89
CA ILE A 81 -0.28 -4.32 -8.13
C ILE A 81 1.25 -4.35 -8.06
N LEU A 82 1.84 -3.87 -6.96
CA LEU A 82 3.29 -3.89 -6.76
C LEU A 82 3.85 -5.31 -6.73
N SER A 83 3.14 -6.28 -6.15
CA SER A 83 3.58 -7.67 -6.09
C SER A 83 3.60 -8.33 -7.47
N VAL A 84 2.68 -7.98 -8.37
CA VAL A 84 2.63 -8.49 -9.74
C VAL A 84 3.66 -7.79 -10.63
N SER A 85 3.83 -6.48 -10.44
CA SER A 85 4.75 -5.65 -11.23
C SER A 85 6.16 -5.54 -10.62
N LEU A 86 6.50 -6.33 -9.60
CA LEU A 86 7.75 -6.18 -8.83
C LEU A 86 9.01 -6.29 -9.71
N PHE A 87 8.94 -7.12 -10.75
CA PHE A 87 10.03 -7.37 -11.69
C PHE A 87 9.89 -6.59 -13.00
N GLU A 88 8.81 -5.84 -13.16
CA GLU A 88 8.56 -5.02 -14.35
C GLU A 88 9.15 -3.63 -14.16
N LYS A 89 9.88 -3.13 -15.16
CA LYS A 89 10.39 -1.75 -15.17
C LYS A 89 9.30 -0.78 -15.65
N THR A 90 8.15 -0.78 -14.98
CA THR A 90 7.03 0.12 -15.29
C THR A 90 7.05 1.35 -14.41
N GLN A 91 6.72 2.51 -14.96
CA GLN A 91 6.51 3.71 -14.14
C GLN A 91 5.31 3.50 -13.22
N LEU A 92 5.43 3.90 -11.95
CA LEU A 92 4.36 3.76 -10.94
C LEU A 92 3.04 4.41 -11.39
N SER A 93 3.10 5.50 -12.16
CA SER A 93 1.92 6.15 -12.75
C SER A 93 1.12 5.20 -13.65
N CYS A 94 1.81 4.41 -14.48
CA CYS A 94 1.16 3.46 -15.39
C CYS A 94 0.63 2.23 -14.63
N ALA A 95 1.37 1.73 -13.65
CA ALA A 95 0.97 0.55 -12.88
C ALA A 95 -0.32 0.75 -12.08
N PHE A 96 -0.56 1.95 -11.55
CA PHE A 96 -1.78 2.27 -10.79
C PHE A 96 -2.93 2.83 -11.64
N THR A 97 -2.69 3.14 -12.92
CA THR A 97 -3.77 3.56 -13.83
C THR A 97 -4.50 2.30 -14.31
N GLY A 98 -5.51 1.88 -13.56
CA GLY A 98 -6.36 0.76 -13.97
C GLY A 98 -7.02 1.06 -15.30
N ASN A 99 -6.54 0.44 -16.39
CA ASN A 99 -7.18 0.34 -17.71
C ASN A 99 -7.86 1.61 -18.29
N GLY A 100 -7.49 2.80 -17.82
CA GLY A 100 -8.13 4.07 -18.14
C GLY A 100 -7.58 4.75 -19.39
N LEU A 101 -6.76 4.07 -20.18
CA LEU A 101 -6.68 4.42 -21.59
C LEU A 101 -8.02 3.99 -22.19
N SER A 102 -8.93 4.95 -22.36
CA SER A 102 -9.75 4.94 -23.56
C SER A 102 -8.78 4.85 -24.73
N GLN A 103 -8.46 3.62 -25.14
CA GLN A 103 -8.14 3.38 -26.53
C GLN A 103 -9.38 3.82 -27.28
N ASN A 104 -9.37 5.05 -27.79
CA ASN A 104 -10.18 5.36 -28.94
C ASN A 104 -9.82 4.27 -29.97
N PRO A 105 -10.76 3.40 -30.37
CA PRO A 105 -10.48 2.38 -31.35
C PRO A 105 -10.35 3.11 -32.68
N THR A 106 -9.15 3.58 -32.98
CA THR A 106 -8.82 4.10 -34.30
C THR A 106 -7.81 3.12 -34.88
N ASP A 107 -8.37 2.26 -35.72
CA ASP A 107 -7.73 1.50 -36.78
C ASP A 107 -6.90 0.27 -36.39
N LEU A 108 -7.59 -0.87 -36.32
CA LEU A 108 -7.01 -2.15 -36.76
C LEU A 108 -6.87 -2.08 -38.30
N PRO A 109 -5.80 -2.64 -38.89
CA PRO A 109 -6.01 -3.99 -39.42
C PRO A 109 -4.72 -4.83 -39.44
N ASN A 110 -4.66 -5.90 -38.64
CA ASN A 110 -3.95 -7.13 -39.03
C ASN A 110 -4.15 -8.32 -38.07
N GLN A 111 -5.33 -8.46 -37.42
CA GLN A 111 -5.67 -9.75 -36.84
C GLN A 111 -6.09 -10.70 -37.98
N LEU A 112 -5.20 -11.64 -38.30
CA LEU A 112 -5.54 -12.81 -39.10
C LEU A 112 -6.55 -13.67 -38.32
N ASN A 113 -7.71 -13.92 -38.90
CA ASN A 113 -8.67 -14.88 -38.35
C ASN A 113 -8.14 -16.30 -38.50
N LEU A 114 -7.86 -16.95 -37.38
CA LEU A 114 -7.28 -18.29 -37.29
C LEU A 114 -8.29 -19.43 -37.57
N PHE A 115 -9.54 -19.11 -37.92
CA PHE A 115 -10.62 -20.08 -38.07
C PHE A 115 -11.42 -19.97 -39.38
N ASP A 116 -10.88 -19.31 -40.40
CA ASP A 116 -11.45 -19.42 -41.75
C ASP A 116 -11.05 -20.77 -42.36
N PHE A 117 -11.99 -21.73 -42.32
CA PHE A 117 -12.00 -22.98 -43.10
C PHE A 117 -13.00 -22.86 -44.26
#